data_AF-A0A7X0DWL7-F1
#
_entry.id   AF-A0A7X0DWL7-F1
#
_cell.length_a   1.000
_cell.length_b   1.000
_cell.length_c   1.000
_cell.angle_alpha   90.00
_cell.angle_beta   90.00
_cell.angle_gamma   90.00
#
_symmetry.space_group_name_H-M   'P 1'
#
loop_
_entity.id
_entity.type
_entity.pdbx_description
1 polymer ?
#
loop_
_entity_poly.entity_id
_entity_poly.type
_entity_poly.pdbx_seq_one_letter_code
_entity_poly.pdbx_strand_id
1 'polypeptide(L)' 'MNDFDRNNHEYWKWGIFYNNPNDSSIWVPKRTGLGWTLNFAHPISYLLLALLVIVPLFIGLVSGGLLKF' A
#
# COMPACT_ATOMS: atom_id res chain seq x y z
N MET A 1 21.30 -0.84 14.25
CA MET A 1 19.87 -1.16 14.09
C MET A 1 19.80 -2.39 13.20
N ASN A 2 18.89 -3.33 13.45
CA ASN A 2 18.65 -4.42 12.50
C ASN A 2 17.73 -3.89 11.40
N ASP A 3 18.16 -3.91 10.15
CA ASP A 3 17.37 -3.38 9.02
C ASP A 3 16.07 -4.16 8.79
N PHE A 4 15.95 -5.37 9.34
CA PHE A 4 14.72 -6.17 9.31
C PHE A 4 13.80 -5.94 10.51
N ASP A 5 14.18 -5.08 11.46
CA ASP A 5 13.33 -4.75 12.60
C ASP A 5 12.16 -3.85 12.16
N ARG A 6 10.99 -4.47 12.01
CA ARG A 6 9.74 -3.79 11.63
C ARG A 6 9.22 -2.83 12.69
N ASN A 7 9.72 -2.86 13.92
CA ASN A 7 9.35 -1.90 14.96
C ASN A 7 10.19 -0.62 14.90
N ASN A 8 11.23 -0.58 14.07
CA ASN A 8 12.09 0.58 13.93
C ASN A 8 11.35 1.80 13.38
N HIS A 9 11.37 2.91 14.13
CA HIS A 9 10.57 4.10 13.83
C HIS A 9 10.97 4.77 12.52
N GLU A 10 12.22 4.61 12.06
CA GLU A 10 12.71 5.24 10.84
C GLU A 10 11.97 4.76 9.58
N TYR A 11 11.46 3.53 9.61
CA TYR A 11 10.68 2.96 8.51
C TYR A 11 9.19 3.33 8.58
N TRP A 12 8.70 3.94 9.67
CA TRP A 12 7.30 4.33 9.84
C TRP A 12 7.11 5.83 9.66
N LYS A 13 6.86 6.26 8.42
CA LYS A 13 6.56 7.66 8.10
C LYS A 13 5.22 8.06 8.71
N TRP A 14 5.25 9.14 9.49
CA TRP A 14 4.10 9.65 10.27
C TRP A 14 3.46 8.60 11.20
N GLY A 15 4.18 7.53 11.53
CA GLY A 15 3.67 6.41 12.33
C GLY A 15 2.66 5.51 11.62
N ILE A 16 2.38 5.73 10.33
CA ILE A 16 1.31 5.04 9.58
C ILE A 16 1.87 4.28 8.37
N PHE A 17 2.76 4.90 7.61
CA PHE A 17 3.25 4.34 6.34
C PHE A 17 4.58 3.64 6.54
N TYR A 18 4.61 2.34 6.30
CA TYR A 18 5.83 1.55 6.33
C TYR A 18 6.63 1.70 5.03
N ASN A 19 7.92 1.98 5.14
CA ASN A 19 8.83 2.22 4.02
C ASN A 19 10.22 1.69 4.34
N ASN A 20 10.48 0.43 3.99
CA ASN A 20 11.78 -0.21 4.17
C ASN A 20 12.22 -0.93 2.87
N PRO A 21 13.24 -0.44 2.15
CA PRO A 21 13.72 -1.08 0.92
C PRO A 21 14.41 -2.42 1.15
N ASN A 22 14.91 -2.67 2.37
CA ASN A 22 15.60 -3.92 2.74
C ASN A 22 14.62 -5.06 3.07
N ASP A 23 13.37 -4.74 3.42
CA ASP A 23 12.29 -5.72 3.60
C ASP A 23 11.58 -5.95 2.26
N SER A 24 11.74 -7.12 1.66
CA SER A 24 11.12 -7.48 0.37
C SER A 24 9.61 -7.73 0.46
N SER A 25 9.03 -7.72 1.67
CA SER A 25 7.60 -7.94 1.85
C SER A 25 6.79 -6.76 1.33
N ILE A 26 5.77 -7.05 0.53
CA ILE A 26 4.81 -6.04 0.06
C ILE A 26 3.73 -5.78 1.10
N TRP A 27 3.25 -6.82 1.78
CA TRP A 27 2.27 -6.72 2.86
C TRP A 27 2.96 -6.86 4.21
N VAL A 28 2.71 -5.90 5.09
CA VAL A 28 3.32 -5.83 6.43
C VAL A 28 2.23 -5.58 7.47
N PRO A 29 2.27 -6.22 8.65
CA PRO A 29 1.30 -5.90 9.71
C PRO A 29 1.36 -4.42 10.06
N LYS A 30 0.21 -3.81 10.36
CA LYS A 30 0.19 -2.44 10.88
C LYS A 30 0.93 -2.39 12.22
N ARG A 31 1.65 -1.30 12.45
CA ARG A 31 2.35 -1.05 13.71
C ARG A 31 1.41 -1.02 14.92
N THR A 32 0.23 -0.45 14.71
CA THR A 32 -0.79 -0.27 15.75
C THR A 32 -2.14 -0.77 15.25
N GLY A 33 -2.85 -1.51 16.09
CA GLY A 33 -4.17 -2.05 15.77
C GLY A 33 -4.10 -3.33 14.93
N LEU A 34 -5.22 -3.68 14.31
CA LEU A 34 -5.37 -4.89 13.51
C LEU A 34 -5.20 -4.61 12.01
N GLY A 35 -4.68 -5.61 11.30
CA GLY A 35 -4.60 -5.64 9.84
C GLY A 35 -3.21 -5.37 9.28
N TRP A 36 -3.17 -5.11 7.97
CA TRP A 36 -1.96 -5.00 7.17
C TRP A 36 -1.87 -3.62 6.49
N THR A 37 -0.66 -3.23 6.14
CA THR A 37 -0.31 -2.09 5.29
C THR A 37 0.61 -2.56 4.17
N LEU A 38 0.81 -1.71 3.17
CA LEU A 38 1.81 -1.93 2.14
C LEU A 38 3.18 -1.39 2.57
N ASN A 39 4.24 -1.99 2.06
CA ASN A 39 5.59 -1.43 2.10
C ASN A 39 5.77 -0.46 0.93
N PHE A 40 5.74 0.83 1.21
CA PHE A 40 5.82 1.90 0.22
C PHE A 40 7.22 2.15 -0.35
N ALA A 41 8.21 1.35 0.04
CA ALA A 41 9.52 1.34 -0.61
C ALA A 41 9.51 0.66 -1.99
N HIS A 42 8.47 -0.13 -2.30
CA HIS A 42 8.41 -0.93 -3.52
C HIS A 42 7.38 -0.39 -4.54
N PRO A 43 7.75 -0.26 -5.84
CA PRO A 43 6.84 0.22 -6.88
C PRO A 43 5.53 -0.57 -7.00
N ILE A 44 5.58 -1.89 -6.75
CA ILE A 44 4.40 -2.76 -6.82
C ILE A 44 3.32 -2.38 -5.79
N SER A 45 3.69 -1.79 -4.64
CA SER A 45 2.72 -1.29 -3.66
C SER A 45 1.86 -0.17 -4.25
N TYR A 46 2.46 0.72 -5.05
CA TYR A 46 1.74 1.78 -5.75
C TYR A 46 0.89 1.22 -6.89
N LEU A 47 1.37 0.21 -7.62
CA LEU A 47 0.58 -0.49 -8.65
C LEU A 47 -0.68 -1.12 -8.04
N LEU A 48 -0.53 -1.84 -6.92
CA LEU A 48 -1.65 -2.46 -6.20
C LEU A 48 -2.65 -1.42 -5.71
N LEU A 49 -2.15 -0.31 -5.13
CA LEU A 49 -3.00 0.79 -4.67
C LEU A 49 -3.73 1.46 -5.84
N ALA A 50 -3.04 1.69 -6.96
CA ALA A 50 -3.65 2.25 -8.17
C ALA A 50 -4.74 1.32 -8.71
N LEU A 51 -4.48 0.01 -8.79
CA LEU A 51 -5.47 -0.97 -9.24
C LEU A 51 -6.70 -0.99 -8.33
N LEU A 52 -6.49 -0.95 -7.01
CA LEU A 52 -7.57 -0.92 -6.01
C LEU A 52 -8.50 0.28 -6.18
N VAL A 53 -7.97 1.43 -6.64
CA VAL A 53 -8.76 2.66 -6.86
C VAL A 53 -9.34 2.69 -8.28
N ILE A 54 -8.53 2.39 -9.29
CA ILE A 54 -8.90 2.55 -10.72
C ILE A 54 -9.97 1.53 -11.12
N VAL A 55 -9.89 0.27 -10.67
CA VAL A 55 -10.83 -0.77 -11.11
C VAL A 55 -12.27 -0.47 -10.67
N PRO A 56 -12.56 -0.18 -9.39
CA PRO A 56 -13.93 0.16 -8.99
C PRO A 56 -14.44 1.44 -9.67
N LEU A 57 -13.58 2.45 -9.84
CA LEU A 57 -13.95 3.68 -10.53
C LEU A 57 -14.32 3.41 -12.00
N PHE A 58 -13.48 2.64 -12.70
CA PHE A 58 -13.73 2.25 -14.08
C PHE A 58 -15.05 1.50 -14.22
N ILE A 59 -15.30 0.50 -13.37
CA ILE A 59 -16.55 -0.25 -13.34
C ILE A 59 -17.73 0.69 -13.12
N GLY A 60 -17.66 1.58 -12.11
CA GLY A 60 -18.73 2.53 -11.81
C GLY A 60 -19.03 3.48 -12.98
N LEU A 61 -18.01 3.97 -13.67
CA LEU A 61 -18.19 4.86 -14.82
C LEU A 61 -18.82 4.15 -16.02
N VAL A 62 -18.42 2.91 -16.29
CA VAL A 62 -19.00 2.10 -17.38
C VAL A 62 -20.45 1.72 -17.04
N SER A 63 -20.71 1.21 -15.83
CA SER A 63 -22.05 0.84 -15.39
C SER A 63 -23.01 2.03 -15.28
N GLY A 64 -22.49 3.22 -14.95
CA GLY A 64 -23.26 4.46 -14.91
C GLY A 64 -23.49 5.10 -16.30
N GLY A 65 -22.97 4.51 -17.38
CA GLY A 65 -23.11 5.02 -18.74
C GLY A 65 -22.32 6.30 -19.03
N LEU A 66 -21.40 6.69 -18.12
CA LEU A 66 -20.52 7.85 -18.24
C LEU A 66 -19.30 7.59 -19.14
N LEU A 67 -18.91 6.32 -19.28
CA LEU A 67 -17.91 5.85 -20.24
C LEU A 67 -18.57 4.85 -21.18
N LYS A 68 -18.52 5.15 -22.49
CA LYS A 68 -18.99 4.29 -23.58
C LYS A 68 -17.87 4.14 -24.61
N PHE A 69 -17.70 2.95 -25.15
CA PHE A 69 -16.74 2.61 -26.19
C PHE A 69 -17.48 2.07 -27.40
#